data_AF-K4RB48-F1
#
_entry.id   AF-K4RB48-F1
#
_cell.length_a   1.000
_cell.length_b   1.000
_cell.length_c   1.000
_cell.angle_alpha   90.00
_cell.angle_beta   90.00
_cell.angle_gamma   90.00
#
_symmetry.space_group_name_H-M   'P 1'
#
loop_
_entity.id
_entity.type
_entity.pdbx_description
1 polymer ?
#
loop_
_entity_poly.entity_id
_entity_poly.type
_entity_poly.pdbx_seq_one_letter_code
_entity_poly.pdbx_strand_id
1 'polypeptide(L)'
;MTAAPDHLRTWLTLRSQIPWHQARPVALPTPRPLRDGAAHDIRTHDHARDPHRAAHLLAALTRTREDAAAGTPLTFQLLSSWQRLVLNTPEAPSFRAHPAYAKAGRERYGISPGLPARLDACLRDAEADPLPLNARAARAYLDVCFFHPFTDGNARSAFLTLTFLLARAGVTLDQVGPVRRIQRRADDPEGALALADLLALLISGTRTTPSSHRHPHPAGRPPTCPPPH
;
A
#
# COMPACT_ATOMS: atom_id res chain seq x y z
N MET A 1 23.14 -29.99 -10.21
CA MET A 1 22.29 -29.16 -9.32
C MET A 1 21.64 -28.08 -10.17
N THR A 2 20.33 -28.15 -10.42
CA THR A 2 19.59 -27.05 -11.05
C THR A 2 19.64 -25.84 -10.12
N ALA A 3 20.09 -24.69 -10.62
CA ALA A 3 20.11 -23.46 -9.84
C ALA A 3 18.71 -23.17 -9.28
N ALA A 4 18.63 -22.72 -8.02
CA ALA A 4 17.36 -22.36 -7.41
C ALA A 4 16.62 -21.32 -8.27
N PRO A 5 15.29 -21.47 -8.47
CA PRO A 5 14.52 -20.59 -9.34
C PRO A 5 14.62 -19.13 -8.91
N ASP A 6 14.85 -18.24 -9.87
CA ASP A 6 14.96 -16.81 -9.66
C ASP A 6 13.56 -16.17 -9.65
N HIS A 7 13.07 -15.87 -8.46
CA HIS A 7 11.71 -15.38 -8.25
C HIS A 7 11.52 -13.98 -8.85
N LEU A 8 12.58 -13.17 -8.91
CA LEU A 8 12.53 -11.88 -9.60
C LEU A 8 12.37 -12.09 -11.11
N ARG A 9 13.14 -12.99 -11.71
CA ARG A 9 13.00 -13.30 -13.15
C ARG A 9 11.61 -13.85 -13.48
N THR A 10 11.09 -14.75 -12.66
CA THR A 10 9.74 -15.29 -12.81
C THR A 10 8.70 -14.18 -12.75
N TRP A 11 8.75 -13.32 -11.73
CA TRP A 11 7.84 -12.18 -11.60
C TRP A 11 7.93 -11.24 -12.81
N LEU A 12 9.14 -10.88 -13.24
CA LEU A 12 9.34 -9.99 -14.39
C LEU A 12 8.80 -10.56 -15.70
N THR A 13 8.76 -11.88 -15.83
CA THR A 13 8.19 -12.56 -17.00
C THR A 13 6.66 -12.55 -16.96
N LEU A 14 6.08 -12.83 -15.79
CA LEU A 14 4.63 -12.95 -15.62
C LEU A 14 3.93 -11.59 -15.48
N ARG A 15 4.58 -10.58 -14.89
CA ARG A 15 3.95 -9.28 -14.59
C ARG A 15 3.31 -8.60 -15.79
N SER A 16 3.85 -8.79 -16.99
CA SER A 16 3.33 -8.21 -18.23
C SER A 16 2.23 -9.05 -18.89
N GLN A 17 2.10 -10.32 -18.49
CA GLN A 17 1.11 -11.26 -19.03
C GLN A 17 -0.18 -11.26 -18.19
N ILE A 18 -0.11 -10.82 -16.94
CA ILE A 18 -1.27 -10.71 -16.07
C ILE A 18 -2.26 -9.69 -16.67
N PRO A 19 -3.54 -10.07 -16.86
CA PRO A 19 -4.54 -9.19 -17.45
C PRO A 19 -5.07 -8.18 -16.43
N TRP A 20 -4.19 -7.28 -15.97
CA TRP A 20 -4.50 -6.27 -14.94
C TRP A 20 -5.74 -5.41 -15.25
N HIS A 21 -6.06 -5.23 -16.54
CA HIS A 21 -7.23 -4.48 -17.00
C HIS A 21 -8.57 -5.15 -16.63
N GLN A 22 -8.55 -6.45 -16.30
CA GLN A 22 -9.73 -7.19 -15.85
C GLN A 22 -10.03 -6.98 -14.37
N ALA A 23 -9.09 -6.42 -13.60
CA ALA A 23 -9.32 -6.10 -12.20
C ALA A 23 -10.50 -5.15 -12.07
N ARG A 24 -11.42 -5.44 -11.14
CA ARG A 24 -12.63 -4.62 -10.97
C ARG A 24 -12.24 -3.18 -10.61
N PRO A 25 -12.66 -2.16 -11.38
CA PRO A 25 -12.36 -0.78 -11.06
C PRO A 25 -13.13 -0.33 -9.82
N VAL A 26 -12.52 0.62 -9.10
CA VAL A 26 -13.12 1.28 -7.94
C VAL A 26 -13.62 2.66 -8.32
N ALA A 27 -14.78 3.05 -7.78
CA ALA A 27 -15.29 4.41 -7.93
C ALA A 27 -14.58 5.36 -6.98
N LEU A 28 -14.21 6.55 -7.48
CA LEU A 28 -13.65 7.65 -6.69
C LEU A 28 -14.60 8.87 -6.76
N PRO A 29 -14.62 9.74 -5.75
CA PRO A 29 -13.87 9.66 -4.49
C PRO A 29 -14.42 8.56 -3.58
N THR A 30 -13.54 7.95 -2.79
CA THR A 30 -13.96 6.99 -1.76
C THR A 30 -14.43 7.72 -0.51
N PRO A 31 -15.41 7.18 0.22
CA PRO A 31 -15.81 7.76 1.48
C PRO A 31 -14.68 7.77 2.52
N ARG A 32 -14.78 8.68 3.51
CA ARG A 32 -13.80 8.75 4.60
C ARG A 32 -13.86 7.47 5.43
N PRO A 33 -12.73 6.80 5.72
CA PRO A 33 -12.73 5.59 6.52
C PRO A 33 -13.11 5.88 7.97
N LEU A 34 -13.80 4.92 8.60
CA LEU A 34 -14.02 4.91 10.06
C LEU A 34 -12.70 4.97 10.84
N ARG A 35 -11.69 4.24 10.37
CA ARG A 35 -10.34 4.29 10.94
C ARG A 35 -9.25 4.28 9.87
N ASP A 36 -8.10 4.83 10.23
CA ASP A 36 -6.88 4.63 9.46
C ASP A 36 -6.37 3.19 9.66
N GLY A 37 -6.71 2.29 8.74
CA GLY A 37 -6.35 0.87 8.82
C GLY A 37 -4.86 0.63 8.84
N ALA A 38 -4.07 1.43 8.12
CA ALA A 38 -2.61 1.32 8.12
C ALA A 38 -2.03 1.69 9.50
N ALA A 39 -2.38 2.86 10.03
CA ALA A 39 -1.88 3.29 11.33
C ALA A 39 -2.40 2.39 12.47
N HIS A 40 -3.65 1.94 12.40
CA HIS A 40 -4.21 1.01 13.37
C HIS A 40 -3.47 -0.32 13.37
N ASP A 41 -3.21 -0.89 12.20
CA ASP A 41 -2.50 -2.17 12.06
C ASP A 41 -1.05 -2.08 12.56
N ILE A 42 -0.36 -0.95 12.33
CA ILE A 42 0.99 -0.74 12.88
C ILE A 42 0.95 -0.61 14.41
N ARG A 43 0.02 0.18 14.96
CA ARG A 43 -0.12 0.37 16.42
C ARG A 43 -0.55 -0.88 17.18
N THR A 44 -1.16 -1.83 16.50
CA THR A 44 -1.64 -3.07 17.13
C THR A 44 -0.69 -4.22 16.83
N HIS A 45 -0.55 -4.61 15.56
CA HIS A 45 0.20 -5.80 15.19
C HIS A 45 1.71 -5.60 15.17
N ASP A 46 2.22 -4.55 14.52
CA ASP A 46 3.67 -4.33 14.49
C ASP A 46 4.18 -3.98 15.89
N HIS A 47 3.46 -3.14 16.62
CA HIS A 47 3.81 -2.74 17.99
C HIS A 47 3.89 -3.93 18.96
N ALA A 48 2.96 -4.89 18.86
CA ALA A 48 2.99 -6.09 19.69
C ALA A 48 4.24 -6.96 19.45
N ARG A 49 4.88 -6.84 18.28
CA ARG A 49 6.10 -7.58 17.93
C ARG A 49 7.36 -6.80 18.28
N ASP A 50 7.36 -5.50 17.99
CA ASP A 50 8.46 -4.59 18.25
C ASP A 50 7.96 -3.12 18.28
N PRO A 51 7.83 -2.51 19.47
CA PRO A 51 7.35 -1.15 19.63
C PRO A 51 8.20 -0.09 18.88
N HIS A 52 9.52 -0.25 18.87
CA HIS A 52 10.42 0.71 18.22
C HIS A 52 10.28 0.64 16.70
N ARG A 53 10.28 -0.57 16.13
CA ARG A 53 10.04 -0.74 14.68
C ARG A 53 8.66 -0.26 14.26
N ALA A 54 7.65 -0.42 15.10
CA ALA A 54 6.32 0.12 14.85
C ALA A 54 6.31 1.65 14.82
N ALA A 55 6.99 2.31 15.78
CA ALA A 55 7.13 3.77 15.80
C ALA A 55 7.84 4.29 14.53
N HIS A 56 8.94 3.64 14.13
CA HIS A 56 9.65 3.97 12.90
C HIS A 56 8.79 3.81 11.64
N LEU A 57 7.98 2.74 11.58
CA LEU A 57 7.06 2.51 10.47
C LEU A 57 5.90 3.52 10.45
N LEU A 58 5.42 3.99 11.61
CA LEU A 58 4.45 5.09 11.69
C LEU A 58 5.04 6.40 11.14
N ALA A 59 6.28 6.74 11.52
CA ALA A 59 6.96 7.92 10.99
C ALA A 59 7.13 7.83 9.45
N ALA A 60 7.52 6.66 8.95
CA ALA A 60 7.62 6.41 7.51
C ALA A 60 6.26 6.51 6.81
N LEU A 61 5.17 6.03 7.43
CA LEU A 61 3.81 6.15 6.92
C LEU A 61 3.35 7.61 6.81
N THR A 62 3.62 8.43 7.84
CA THR A 62 3.33 9.87 7.80
C THR A 62 4.07 10.51 6.63
N ARG A 63 5.38 10.27 6.53
CA ARG A 63 6.19 10.83 5.45
C ARG A 63 5.73 10.39 4.06
N THR A 64 5.38 9.12 3.92
CA THR A 64 4.82 8.55 2.67
C THR A 64 3.58 9.32 2.22
N ARG A 65 2.70 9.71 3.15
CA ARG A 65 1.49 10.47 2.83
C ARG A 65 1.76 11.93 2.52
N GLU A 66 2.74 12.54 3.19
CA GLU A 66 3.20 13.89 2.86
C GLU A 66 3.76 13.94 1.43
N ASP A 67 4.61 12.97 1.06
CA ASP A 67 5.16 12.86 -0.29
C ASP A 67 4.06 12.57 -1.33
N ALA A 68 3.03 11.79 -0.96
CA ALA A 68 1.86 11.55 -1.80
C ALA A 68 1.05 12.85 -2.02
N ALA A 69 0.83 13.64 -0.98
CA ALA A 69 0.13 14.93 -1.08
C ALA A 69 0.94 15.97 -1.87
N ALA A 70 2.28 15.93 -1.78
CA ALA A 70 3.18 16.86 -2.44
C ALA A 70 3.40 16.59 -3.94
N GLY A 71 2.83 15.52 -4.51
CA GLY A 71 3.06 15.19 -5.92
C GLY A 71 4.43 14.55 -6.21
N THR A 72 5.22 14.18 -5.19
CA THR A 72 6.59 13.67 -5.35
C THR A 72 6.64 12.39 -6.20
N PRO A 73 7.37 12.30 -7.31
CA PRO A 73 7.37 11.10 -8.17
C PRO A 73 7.79 9.81 -7.46
N LEU A 74 7.11 8.70 -7.75
CA LEU A 74 7.41 7.38 -7.18
C LEU A 74 8.65 6.78 -7.83
N THR A 75 9.74 6.77 -7.07
CA THR A 75 11.07 6.29 -7.51
C THR A 75 11.74 5.46 -6.43
N PHE A 76 12.75 4.67 -6.80
CA PHE A 76 13.59 3.96 -5.84
C PHE A 76 14.20 4.91 -4.80
N GLN A 77 14.61 6.11 -5.20
CA GLN A 77 15.14 7.12 -4.27
C GLN A 77 14.11 7.51 -3.21
N LEU A 78 12.84 7.68 -3.61
CA LEU A 78 11.75 7.97 -2.68
C LEU A 78 11.53 6.78 -1.72
N LEU A 79 11.47 5.56 -2.25
CA LEU A 79 11.36 4.33 -1.45
C LEU A 79 12.51 4.21 -0.44
N SER A 80 13.74 4.53 -0.85
CA SER A 80 14.93 4.50 0.00
C SER A 80 14.85 5.55 1.11
N SER A 81 14.29 6.73 0.83
CA SER A 81 14.06 7.77 1.85
C SER A 81 13.09 7.32 2.94
N TRP A 82 12.03 6.58 2.58
CA TRP A 82 11.12 5.97 3.55
C TRP A 82 11.79 4.82 4.28
N GLN A 83 12.60 4.02 3.56
CA GLN A 83 13.30 2.88 4.15
C GLN A 83 14.31 3.32 5.22
N ARG A 84 14.94 4.49 5.04
CA ARG A 84 15.77 5.12 6.06
C ARG A 84 15.02 5.25 7.39
N LEU A 85 13.77 5.74 7.34
CA LEU A 85 12.91 5.88 8.52
C LEU A 85 12.54 4.51 9.07
N VAL A 86 12.12 3.57 8.22
CA VAL A 86 11.74 2.20 8.61
C VAL A 86 12.86 1.45 9.33
N LEU A 87 14.10 1.64 8.89
CA LEU A 87 15.30 1.00 9.46
C LEU A 87 15.95 1.83 10.56
N ASN A 88 15.51 3.07 10.78
CA ASN A 88 16.13 4.04 11.68
C ASN A 88 17.64 4.15 11.47
N THR A 89 18.02 4.44 10.22
CA THR A 89 19.42 4.57 9.79
C THR A 89 19.73 6.02 9.44
N PRO A 90 20.99 6.48 9.59
CA PRO A 90 21.35 7.87 9.29
C PRO A 90 21.21 8.20 7.80
N GLU A 91 21.52 7.23 6.94
CA GLU A 91 21.55 7.38 5.49
C GLU A 91 20.48 6.51 4.81
N ALA A 92 20.03 6.95 3.64
CA ALA A 92 19.08 6.18 2.85
C ALA A 92 19.79 4.94 2.26
N PRO A 93 19.27 3.71 2.47
CA PRO A 93 19.95 2.50 2.02
C PRO A 93 20.06 2.45 0.49
N SER A 94 21.25 2.04 0.02
CA SER A 94 21.46 1.79 -1.40
C SER A 94 20.64 0.60 -1.89
N PHE A 95 20.49 0.49 -3.21
CA PHE A 95 19.97 -0.75 -3.81
C PHE A 95 20.93 -1.90 -3.46
N ARG A 96 20.41 -3.09 -3.18
CA ARG A 96 21.24 -4.26 -2.83
C ARG A 96 22.27 -4.59 -3.91
N ALA A 97 23.49 -4.91 -3.50
CA ALA A 97 24.58 -5.28 -4.41
C ALA A 97 24.60 -6.79 -4.77
N HIS A 98 23.91 -7.61 -3.99
CA HIS A 98 23.92 -9.07 -4.11
C HIS A 98 22.52 -9.65 -4.28
N PRO A 99 22.38 -10.91 -4.73
CA PRO A 99 21.12 -11.62 -4.68
C PRO A 99 20.53 -11.59 -3.26
N ALA A 100 19.22 -11.38 -3.16
CA ALA A 100 18.51 -11.46 -1.89
C ALA A 100 17.82 -12.81 -1.73
N TYR A 101 17.63 -13.22 -0.49
CA TYR A 101 16.97 -14.46 -0.13
C TYR A 101 15.88 -14.21 0.88
N ALA A 102 14.71 -14.84 0.71
CA ALA A 102 13.60 -14.77 1.65
C ALA A 102 13.05 -16.16 1.97
N LYS A 103 12.14 -16.19 2.95
CA LYS A 103 11.46 -17.42 3.39
C LYS A 103 12.45 -18.55 3.72
N ALA A 104 13.47 -18.24 4.53
CA ALA A 104 14.55 -19.15 4.91
C ALA A 104 15.29 -19.76 3.69
N GLY A 105 15.56 -18.93 2.67
CA GLY A 105 16.31 -19.33 1.47
C GLY A 105 15.48 -19.98 0.37
N ARG A 106 14.18 -20.22 0.60
CA ARG A 106 13.28 -20.79 -0.42
C ARG A 106 13.06 -19.87 -1.61
N GLU A 107 13.17 -18.56 -1.39
CA GLU A 107 13.05 -17.57 -2.45
C GLU A 107 14.39 -16.90 -2.69
N ARG A 108 14.78 -16.83 -3.97
CA ARG A 108 15.98 -16.14 -4.43
C ARG A 108 15.57 -15.03 -5.40
N TYR A 109 16.11 -13.83 -5.18
CA TYR A 109 15.92 -12.66 -6.03
C TYR A 109 17.27 -12.28 -6.65
N GLY A 110 17.41 -12.53 -7.96
CA GLY A 110 18.66 -12.27 -8.68
C GLY A 110 19.08 -10.80 -8.66
N ILE A 111 20.33 -10.54 -9.04
CA ILE A 111 20.85 -9.19 -9.30
C ILE A 111 21.31 -9.13 -10.76
N SER A 112 21.15 -7.98 -11.40
CA SER A 112 21.64 -7.73 -12.75
C SER A 112 21.96 -6.25 -12.94
N PRO A 113 22.90 -5.90 -13.83
CA PRO A 113 23.11 -4.51 -14.24
C PRO A 113 21.79 -3.90 -14.73
N GLY A 114 21.45 -2.70 -14.24
CA GLY A 114 20.21 -1.99 -14.62
C GLY A 114 18.96 -2.37 -13.83
N LEU A 115 19.04 -3.27 -12.83
CA LEU A 115 17.89 -3.60 -12.00
C LEU A 115 17.25 -2.39 -11.28
N PRO A 116 18.01 -1.41 -10.75
CA PRO A 116 17.44 -0.19 -10.18
C PRO A 116 16.62 0.61 -11.20
N ALA A 117 17.16 0.84 -12.40
CA ALA A 117 16.46 1.56 -13.48
C ALA A 117 15.18 0.83 -13.92
N ARG A 118 15.20 -0.52 -13.91
CA ARG A 118 14.03 -1.33 -14.19
C ARG A 118 12.95 -1.19 -13.11
N LEU A 119 13.34 -1.10 -11.84
CA LEU A 119 12.40 -0.82 -10.75
C LEU A 119 11.76 0.56 -10.95
N ASP A 120 12.56 1.60 -11.22
CA ASP A 120 12.04 2.94 -11.47
C ASP A 120 11.06 2.99 -12.64
N ALA A 121 11.32 2.26 -13.72
CA ALA A 121 10.37 2.13 -14.82
C ALA A 121 9.05 1.50 -14.36
N CYS A 122 9.11 0.42 -13.58
CA CYS A 122 7.91 -0.24 -13.06
C CYS A 122 7.10 0.65 -12.10
N LEU A 123 7.78 1.42 -11.24
CA LEU A 123 7.14 2.37 -10.33
C LEU A 123 6.47 3.51 -11.09
N ARG A 124 7.12 4.04 -12.13
CA ARG A 124 6.56 5.08 -13.00
C ARG A 124 5.33 4.60 -13.75
N ASP A 125 5.37 3.37 -14.28
CA ASP A 125 4.21 2.74 -14.91
C ASP A 125 3.03 2.76 -13.94
N ALA A 126 3.23 2.38 -12.67
CA ALA A 126 2.14 2.37 -11.68
C ALA A 126 1.50 3.75 -11.42
N GLU A 127 2.20 4.86 -11.64
CA GLU A 127 1.63 6.21 -11.54
C GLU A 127 0.88 6.64 -12.81
N ALA A 128 1.38 6.28 -14.00
CA ALA A 128 0.91 6.80 -15.29
C ALA A 128 -0.01 5.85 -16.08
N ASP A 129 -0.13 4.59 -15.68
CA ASP A 129 -0.85 3.56 -16.41
C ASP A 129 -2.39 3.81 -16.38
N PRO A 130 -3.12 3.64 -17.51
CA PRO A 130 -4.58 3.71 -17.54
C PRO A 130 -5.30 2.62 -16.71
N LEU A 131 -4.56 1.66 -16.16
CA LEU A 131 -5.11 0.63 -15.29
C LEU A 131 -5.88 1.20 -14.08
N PRO A 132 -6.89 0.45 -13.58
CA PRO A 132 -7.58 0.78 -12.34
C PRO A 132 -6.61 0.97 -11.15
N LEU A 133 -6.94 1.88 -10.24
CA LEU A 133 -6.10 2.22 -9.07
C LEU A 133 -5.67 0.99 -8.27
N ASN A 134 -6.60 0.08 -8.00
CA ASN A 134 -6.36 -1.16 -7.27
C ASN A 134 -5.37 -2.09 -7.99
N ALA A 135 -5.44 -2.17 -9.32
CA ALA A 135 -4.49 -2.94 -10.12
C ALA A 135 -3.09 -2.30 -10.08
N ARG A 136 -2.99 -0.99 -10.25
CA ARG A 136 -1.72 -0.25 -10.17
C ARG A 136 -1.06 -0.39 -8.80
N ALA A 137 -1.83 -0.25 -7.73
CA ALA A 137 -1.36 -0.40 -6.36
C ALA A 137 -0.92 -1.85 -6.05
N ALA A 138 -1.67 -2.86 -6.50
CA ALA A 138 -1.29 -4.26 -6.36
C ALA A 138 0.01 -4.57 -7.12
N ARG A 139 0.11 -4.11 -8.38
CA ARG A 139 1.28 -4.32 -9.23
C ARG A 139 2.53 -3.68 -8.62
N ALA A 140 2.45 -2.44 -8.16
CA ALA A 140 3.57 -1.75 -7.50
C ALA A 140 3.99 -2.43 -6.18
N TYR A 141 3.02 -2.87 -5.36
CA TYR A 141 3.29 -3.64 -4.15
C TYR A 141 4.09 -4.92 -4.46
N LEU A 142 3.67 -5.66 -5.49
CA LEU A 142 4.33 -6.91 -5.90
C LEU A 142 5.69 -6.63 -6.55
N ASP A 143 5.81 -5.57 -7.36
CA ASP A 143 7.09 -5.12 -7.92
C ASP A 143 8.08 -4.88 -6.77
N VAL A 144 7.74 -4.13 -5.72
CA VAL A 144 8.67 -3.94 -4.58
C VAL A 144 8.96 -5.25 -3.83
N CYS A 145 7.96 -6.12 -3.63
CA CYS A 145 8.15 -7.41 -2.97
C CYS A 145 9.20 -8.29 -3.70
N PHE A 146 9.10 -8.38 -5.03
CA PHE A 146 9.89 -9.31 -5.83
C PHE A 146 11.18 -8.70 -6.40
N PHE A 147 11.25 -7.40 -6.64
CA PHE A 147 12.56 -6.73 -6.85
C PHE A 147 13.42 -6.85 -5.59
N HIS A 148 12.77 -6.79 -4.43
CA HIS A 148 13.39 -6.94 -3.13
C HIS A 148 14.60 -5.98 -2.98
N PRO A 149 14.40 -4.66 -3.18
CA PRO A 149 15.51 -3.74 -3.44
C PRO A 149 16.46 -3.53 -2.25
N PHE A 150 16.01 -3.82 -1.03
CA PHE A 150 16.78 -3.63 0.21
C PHE A 150 17.21 -4.96 0.82
N THR A 151 18.18 -4.91 1.73
CA THR A 151 18.63 -6.09 2.50
C THR A 151 17.65 -6.49 3.62
N ASP A 152 16.92 -5.54 4.19
CA ASP A 152 15.82 -5.76 5.13
C ASP A 152 14.65 -4.83 4.81
N GLY A 153 13.45 -5.19 5.28
CA GLY A 153 12.27 -4.34 5.33
C GLY A 153 11.52 -4.19 4.01
N ASN A 154 11.77 -5.04 3.02
CA ASN A 154 11.08 -4.99 1.72
C ASN A 154 9.55 -5.10 1.84
N ALA A 155 9.04 -5.93 2.75
CA ALA A 155 7.59 -6.03 2.99
C ALA A 155 6.99 -4.73 3.53
N ARG A 156 7.74 -3.99 4.37
CA ARG A 156 7.33 -2.67 4.89
C ARG A 156 7.39 -1.63 3.77
N SER A 157 8.45 -1.63 2.97
CA SER A 157 8.59 -0.73 1.80
C SER A 157 7.48 -0.96 0.75
N ALA A 158 7.15 -2.22 0.46
CA ALA A 158 6.05 -2.56 -0.44
C ALA A 158 4.70 -2.05 0.10
N PHE A 159 4.45 -2.22 1.40
CA PHE A 159 3.25 -1.71 2.05
C PHE A 159 3.14 -0.18 2.00
N LEU A 160 4.25 0.53 2.21
CA LEU A 160 4.31 2.00 2.06
C LEU A 160 4.07 2.42 0.62
N THR A 161 4.65 1.73 -0.36
CA THR A 161 4.43 1.98 -1.80
C THR A 161 2.96 1.85 -2.20
N LEU A 162 2.28 0.81 -1.70
CA LEU A 162 0.84 0.65 -1.88
C LEU A 162 0.07 1.82 -1.25
N THR A 163 0.40 2.16 0.00
CA THR A 163 -0.28 3.23 0.74
C THR A 163 -0.08 4.59 0.08
N PHE A 164 1.08 4.84 -0.51
CA PHE A 164 1.39 6.03 -1.28
C PHE A 164 0.45 6.19 -2.48
N LEU A 165 0.30 5.16 -3.31
CA LEU A 165 -0.55 5.21 -4.49
C LEU A 165 -2.02 5.42 -4.13
N LEU A 166 -2.48 4.79 -3.03
CA LEU A 166 -3.82 5.04 -2.50
C LEU A 166 -3.97 6.47 -1.98
N ALA A 167 -3.01 6.96 -1.19
CA ALA A 167 -3.03 8.32 -0.65
C ALA A 167 -3.00 9.39 -1.75
N ARG A 168 -2.24 9.15 -2.84
CA ARG A 168 -2.23 10.01 -4.03
C ARG A 168 -3.62 10.16 -4.64
N ALA A 169 -4.43 9.10 -4.61
CA ALA A 169 -5.80 9.10 -5.08
C ALA A 169 -6.83 9.52 -4.02
N GLY A 170 -6.39 10.02 -2.86
CA GLY A 170 -7.27 10.40 -1.74
C GLY A 170 -7.89 9.22 -1.00
N VAL A 171 -7.35 8.01 -1.15
CA VAL A 171 -7.89 6.78 -0.57
C VAL A 171 -7.10 6.38 0.68
N THR A 172 -7.81 6.06 1.76
CA THR A 172 -7.25 5.42 2.95
C THR A 172 -8.12 4.22 3.32
N LEU A 173 -7.50 3.05 3.46
CA LEU A 173 -8.22 1.81 3.77
C LEU A 173 -8.57 1.73 5.27
N ASP A 174 -9.77 1.22 5.57
CA ASP A 174 -10.19 0.90 6.95
C ASP A 174 -9.45 -0.34 7.51
N GLN A 175 -9.02 -1.23 6.61
CA GLN A 175 -8.39 -2.52 6.92
C GLN A 175 -7.24 -2.81 5.96
N VAL A 176 -6.09 -3.25 6.49
CA VAL A 176 -4.92 -3.67 5.70
C VAL A 176 -4.42 -5.07 6.04
N GLY A 177 -5.03 -5.72 7.05
CA GLY A 177 -4.68 -7.06 7.50
C GLY A 177 -4.52 -8.07 6.36
N PRO A 178 -5.55 -8.27 5.51
CA PRO A 178 -5.50 -9.21 4.40
C PRO A 178 -4.38 -8.93 3.39
N VAL A 179 -4.05 -7.66 3.13
CA VAL A 179 -2.97 -7.27 2.22
C VAL A 179 -1.61 -7.69 2.77
N ARG A 180 -1.38 -7.48 4.06
CA ARG A 180 -0.07 -7.65 4.70
C ARG A 180 0.21 -9.08 5.20
N ARG A 181 -0.81 -9.92 5.37
CA ARG A 181 -0.69 -11.25 6.01
C ARG A 181 -0.69 -12.41 5.03
N ILE A 182 -1.27 -12.21 3.85
CA ILE A 182 -1.29 -13.24 2.79
C ILE A 182 0.06 -13.23 2.06
N GLN A 183 0.72 -14.38 2.04
CA GLN A 183 1.96 -14.54 1.28
C GLN A 183 1.66 -14.54 -0.22
N ARG A 184 2.46 -13.80 -0.98
CA ARG A 184 2.39 -13.75 -2.44
C ARG A 184 3.52 -14.58 -3.03
N ARG A 185 3.27 -15.14 -4.21
CA ARG A 185 4.23 -15.96 -4.96
C ARG A 185 4.51 -15.30 -6.31
N ALA A 186 5.75 -15.43 -6.78
CA ALA A 186 6.18 -14.83 -8.04
C ALA A 186 5.58 -15.52 -9.27
N ASP A 187 5.20 -16.80 -9.13
CA ASP A 187 4.66 -17.67 -10.18
C ASP A 187 3.13 -17.78 -10.17
N ASP A 188 2.45 -16.91 -9.45
CA ASP A 188 1.00 -16.98 -9.21
C ASP A 188 0.28 -15.77 -9.82
N PRO A 189 -0.03 -15.79 -11.13
CA PRO A 189 -0.73 -14.69 -11.80
C PRO A 189 -2.15 -14.50 -11.27
N GLU A 190 -2.84 -15.58 -10.90
CA GLU A 190 -4.18 -15.53 -10.32
C GLU A 190 -4.17 -14.85 -8.95
N GLY A 191 -3.21 -15.23 -8.08
CA GLY A 191 -3.03 -14.60 -6.78
C GLY A 191 -2.61 -13.13 -6.85
N ALA A 192 -1.97 -12.71 -7.95
CA ALA A 192 -1.68 -11.31 -8.23
C ALA A 192 -2.93 -10.51 -8.61
N LEU A 193 -3.82 -11.05 -9.47
CA LEU A 193 -5.12 -10.45 -9.75
C LEU A 193 -6.02 -10.44 -8.51
N ALA A 194 -6.05 -11.53 -7.75
CA ALA A 194 -6.81 -11.63 -6.51
C ALA A 194 -6.37 -10.57 -5.48
N LEU A 195 -5.10 -10.12 -5.50
CA LEU A 195 -4.68 -8.96 -4.71
C LEU A 195 -5.32 -7.66 -5.20
N ALA A 196 -5.39 -7.43 -6.52
CA ALA A 196 -6.06 -6.26 -7.08
C ALA A 196 -7.56 -6.24 -6.76
N ASP A 197 -8.23 -7.39 -6.82
CA ASP A 197 -9.65 -7.51 -6.47
C ASP A 197 -9.87 -7.36 -4.95
N LEU A 198 -8.98 -7.93 -4.13
CA LEU A 198 -8.99 -7.69 -2.69
C LEU A 198 -8.87 -6.19 -2.37
N LEU A 199 -7.98 -5.46 -3.05
CA LEU A 199 -7.89 -4.02 -2.89
C LEU A 199 -9.17 -3.32 -3.34
N ALA A 200 -9.80 -3.74 -4.45
CA ALA A 200 -11.08 -3.18 -4.85
C ALA A 200 -12.16 -3.36 -3.76
N LEU A 201 -12.22 -4.54 -3.15
CA LEU A 201 -13.13 -4.84 -2.04
C LEU A 201 -12.83 -4.01 -0.78
N LEU A 202 -11.56 -3.84 -0.42
CA LEU A 202 -11.16 -3.05 0.74
C LEU A 202 -11.43 -1.55 0.55
N ILE A 203 -11.21 -1.05 -0.67
CA ILE A 203 -11.52 0.32 -1.05
C ILE A 203 -13.04 0.56 -0.99
N SER A 204 -13.83 -0.31 -1.63
CA SER A 204 -15.29 -0.18 -1.69
C SER A 204 -15.97 -0.44 -0.34
N GLY A 205 -15.42 -1.37 0.43
CA GLY A 205 -15.90 -1.75 1.77
C GLY A 205 -15.42 -0.81 2.89
N THR A 206 -14.74 0.29 2.55
CA THR A 206 -14.38 1.33 3.52
C THR A 206 -15.66 1.97 4.05
N ARG A 207 -16.08 1.52 5.24
CA ARG A 207 -17.29 1.99 5.91
C ARG A 207 -17.11 3.44 6.34
N THR A 208 -18.20 4.19 6.26
CA THR A 208 -18.31 5.56 6.79
C THR A 208 -18.95 5.55 8.16
N THR A 209 -18.56 6.50 9.01
CA THR A 209 -19.46 6.98 10.06
C THR A 209 -20.64 7.66 9.36
N PRO A 210 -21.90 7.28 9.65
CA PRO A 210 -23.02 8.07 9.15
C PRO A 210 -22.82 9.51 9.64
N SER A 211 -22.85 10.46 8.71
CA SER A 211 -22.90 11.87 9.04
C SER A 211 -24.06 12.05 10.01
N SER A 212 -23.79 12.48 11.24
CA SER A 212 -24.83 12.90 12.16
C SER A 212 -25.51 14.11 11.52
N HIS A 213 -26.58 13.84 10.77
CA HIS A 213 -27.57 14.85 10.45
C HIS A 213 -28.01 15.43 11.79
N ARG A 214 -27.53 16.63 12.11
CA ARG A 214 -28.19 17.47 13.12
C ARG A 214 -29.62 17.62 12.64
N HIS A 215 -30.54 16.94 13.30
CA HIS A 215 -31.95 17.28 13.20
C HIS A 215 -32.10 18.77 13.52
N PRO A 216 -32.79 19.56 12.69
CA PRO A 216 -33.23 20.88 13.11
C PRO A 216 -34.14 20.68 14.33
N HIS A 217 -33.80 21.35 15.43
CA HIS A 217 -34.70 21.48 16.57
C HIS A 217 -36.06 21.99 16.06
N PRO A 218 -37.20 21.34 16.38
CA PRO A 218 -38.48 21.93 16.09
C PRO A 218 -38.63 23.18 16.96
N ALA A 219 -38.83 24.33 16.33
CA ALA A 219 -39.19 25.56 16.99
C ALA A 219 -40.44 25.31 17.85
N GLY A 220 -40.32 25.56 19.16
CA GLY A 220 -41.42 25.45 20.10
C GLY A 220 -42.58 26.35 19.69
N ARG A 221 -43.79 25.80 19.75
CA ARG A 221 -45.06 26.53 19.62
C ARG A 221 -45.12 27.72 20.60
N PRO A 222 -45.65 28.87 20.21
CA PRO A 222 -45.90 29.96 21.15
C PRO A 222 -47.06 29.59 22.10
N PRO A 223 -47.06 30.11 23.34
CA PRO A 223 -48.11 29.83 24.32
C PRO A 223 -49.45 30.46 23.89
N THR A 224 -50.51 29.66 23.96
CA THR A 224 -51.89 30.10 23.73
C THR A 224 -52.41 30.86 24.95
N CYS A 225 -52.91 32.08 24.73
CA CYS A 225 -53.68 32.85 25.71
C CYS A 225 -54.96 32.11 26.14
N PRO A 226 -55.37 32.16 27.42
CA PRO A 226 -56.67 31.69 27.84
C PRO A 226 -57.79 32.71 27.51
N PRO A 227 -59.05 32.26 27.36
CA PRO A 227 -60.18 33.13 27.05
C PRO A 227 -60.70 33.88 28.30
N PRO A 228 -61.41 35.00 28.13
CA PRO A 228 -61.89 35.83 29.23
C PRO A 228 -63.22 35.32 29.80
N HIS A 229 -63.32 35.33 31.14
CA HIS A 229 -64.56 35.49 31.89
C HIS A 229 -64.28 36.33 33.14
#